data_AF-A0A915LAS2-F1
#
_entry.id   AF-A0A915LAS2-F1
#
_cell.length_a   1.000
_cell.length_b   1.000
_cell.length_c   1.000
_cell.angle_alpha   90.00
_cell.angle_beta   90.00
_cell.angle_gamma   90.00
#
_symmetry.space_group_name_H-M   'P 1'
#
loop_
_entity.id
_entity.type
_entity.pdbx_description
1 polymer ?
#
loop_
_entity_poly.entity_id
_entity_poly.type
_entity_poly.pdbx_seq_one_letter_code
_entity_poly.pdbx_strand_id
1 'polypeptide(L)'
;MTLEKQNNPLKSNNKVERWWLELNNRVNYPIKHCLVDLEIRELADRTIPHHLLSIGYLIRQIAAYDSSLAVGAWNAHIISGHGSPSSHIASNRAVPIETPSATQAAQMYWNAGGRLTEEHDVGVDLLQGARHLARQRHENFWTQMIHYFPDFNIPYLFSCTVNHNYLPLQRSVLLHIYISEQLCNRFVNAP
;
A
#
# COMPACT_ATOMS: atom_id res chain seq x y z
N MET A 1 40.02 -24.32 19.62
CA MET A 1 38.85 -24.39 18.73
C MET A 1 37.92 -23.27 19.15
N THR A 2 38.16 -22.09 18.60
CA THR A 2 37.47 -20.85 18.95
C THR A 2 36.15 -20.84 18.21
N LEU A 3 35.03 -20.88 18.93
CA LEU A 3 33.70 -20.67 18.36
C LEU A 3 33.67 -19.24 17.78
N GLU A 4 33.85 -19.14 16.47
CA GLU A 4 33.50 -17.93 15.72
C GLU A 4 32.05 -17.61 16.03
N LYS A 5 31.83 -16.53 16.79
CA LYS A 5 30.51 -15.90 16.87
C LYS A 5 30.13 -15.56 15.44
N GLN A 6 29.26 -16.36 14.84
CA GLN A 6 28.56 -15.97 13.61
C GLN A 6 27.98 -14.58 13.87
N ASN A 7 28.57 -13.57 13.24
CA ASN A 7 28.01 -12.23 13.18
C ASN A 7 26.67 -12.38 12.46
N ASN A 8 25.59 -12.48 13.23
CA ASN A 8 24.25 -12.45 12.66
C ASN A 8 24.06 -11.04 12.07
N PRO A 9 24.00 -10.88 10.74
CA PRO A 9 23.96 -9.56 10.08
C PRO A 9 22.73 -8.73 10.50
N LEU A 10 21.72 -9.35 11.12
CA LEU A 10 20.58 -8.66 11.70
C LEU A 10 20.93 -7.79 12.93
N LYS A 11 22.06 -8.04 13.61
CA LYS A 11 22.47 -7.28 14.80
C LYS A 11 23.15 -5.95 14.46
N SER A 12 23.71 -5.80 13.25
CA SER A 12 24.34 -4.56 12.79
C SER A 12 23.34 -3.55 12.22
N ASN A 13 22.15 -4.01 11.79
CA ASN A 13 21.13 -3.15 11.23
C ASN A 13 20.45 -2.31 12.32
N ASN A 14 20.09 -1.08 11.95
CA ASN A 14 19.34 -0.18 12.83
C ASN A 14 17.93 -0.74 13.08
N LYS A 15 17.30 -0.36 14.19
CA LYS A 15 15.95 -0.86 14.55
C LYS A 15 14.93 -0.63 13.43
N VAL A 16 15.02 0.52 12.75
CA VAL A 16 14.14 0.87 11.62
C VAL A 16 14.31 -0.06 10.43
N GLU A 17 15.54 -0.49 10.12
CA GLU A 17 15.83 -1.41 9.02
C GLU A 17 15.30 -2.82 9.30
N ARG A 18 15.41 -3.28 10.56
CA ARG A 18 14.79 -4.55 10.98
C ARG A 18 13.28 -4.50 10.87
N TRP A 19 12.68 -3.39 11.26
CA TRP A 19 11.24 -3.20 11.16
C TRP A 19 10.75 -3.19 9.71
N TRP A 20 11.53 -2.62 8.79
CA TRP A 20 11.25 -2.69 7.35
C TRP A 20 11.24 -4.13 6.80
N LEU A 21 12.14 -4.99 7.27
CA LEU A 21 12.12 -6.42 6.90
C LEU A 21 10.84 -7.12 7.40
N GLU A 22 10.38 -6.80 8.60
CA GLU A 22 9.12 -7.35 9.12
C GLU A 22 7.90 -6.86 8.33
N LEU A 23 7.85 -5.57 7.99
CA LEU A 23 6.80 -5.02 7.12
C LEU A 23 6.79 -5.69 5.75
N ASN A 24 7.96 -5.93 5.15
CA ASN A 24 8.05 -6.65 3.89
C ASN A 24 7.46 -8.06 3.99
N ASN A 25 7.85 -8.81 5.00
CA ASN A 25 7.39 -10.19 5.20
C ASN A 25 5.89 -10.27 5.50
N ARG A 26 5.37 -9.37 6.33
CA ARG A 26 3.98 -9.45 6.82
C ARG A 26 2.97 -8.75 5.93
N VAL A 27 3.40 -7.76 5.15
CA VAL A 27 2.50 -6.90 4.38
C VAL A 27 2.81 -6.93 2.90
N ASN A 28 4.03 -6.51 2.52
CA ASN A 28 4.34 -6.32 1.10
C ASN A 28 4.38 -7.64 0.32
N TYR A 29 4.92 -8.72 0.88
CA TYR A 29 4.96 -10.01 0.19
C TYR A 29 3.57 -10.63 0.00
N PRO A 30 2.68 -10.70 1.00
CA PRO A 30 1.30 -11.16 0.76
C PRO A 30 0.57 -10.38 -0.34
N ILE A 31 0.72 -9.04 -0.37
CA ILE A 31 0.14 -8.21 -1.43
C ILE A 31 0.75 -8.57 -2.79
N LYS A 32 2.09 -8.68 -2.88
CA LYS A 32 2.78 -9.07 -4.11
C LYS A 32 2.36 -10.45 -4.60
N HIS A 33 2.22 -11.43 -3.70
CA HIS A 33 1.75 -12.77 -4.04
C HIS A 33 0.34 -12.74 -4.64
N CYS A 34 -0.57 -11.97 -4.06
CA CYS A 34 -1.91 -11.79 -4.60
C CYS A 34 -1.90 -11.21 -6.02
N LEU A 35 -1.09 -10.17 -6.27
CA LEU A 35 -0.98 -9.53 -7.58
C LEU A 35 -0.29 -10.42 -8.62
N VAL A 36 0.76 -11.14 -8.22
CA VAL A 36 1.45 -12.11 -9.08
C VAL A 36 0.51 -13.26 -9.45
N ASP A 37 -0.35 -13.73 -8.54
CA ASP A 37 -1.37 -14.74 -8.87
C ASP A 37 -2.35 -14.24 -9.96
N LEU A 38 -2.77 -12.97 -9.89
CA LEU A 38 -3.62 -12.38 -10.93
C LEU A 38 -2.92 -12.33 -12.30
N GLU A 39 -1.62 -11.99 -12.32
CA GLU A 39 -0.82 -11.94 -13.55
C GLU A 39 -0.57 -13.33 -14.12
N ILE A 40 -0.17 -14.31 -13.29
CA ILE A 40 0.05 -15.70 -13.70
C ILE A 40 -1.22 -16.33 -14.29
N ARG A 41 -2.39 -15.95 -13.77
CA ARG A 41 -3.69 -16.45 -14.24
C ARG A 41 -4.26 -15.63 -15.40
N GLU A 42 -3.50 -14.67 -15.91
CA GLU A 42 -3.90 -13.79 -17.03
C GLU A 42 -5.21 -13.02 -16.77
N LEU A 43 -5.52 -12.76 -15.49
CA LEU A 43 -6.73 -12.04 -15.08
C LEU A 43 -6.52 -10.53 -15.01
N ALA A 44 -5.29 -10.10 -14.74
CA ALA A 44 -4.87 -8.71 -14.81
C ALA A 44 -3.48 -8.63 -15.45
N ASP A 45 -3.30 -7.63 -16.30
CA ASP A 45 -2.08 -7.45 -17.08
C ASP A 45 -1.48 -6.07 -16.77
N ARG A 46 -0.28 -6.06 -16.19
CA ARG A 46 0.42 -4.82 -15.83
C ARG A 46 0.94 -4.02 -17.03
N THR A 47 0.97 -4.62 -18.22
CA THR A 47 1.32 -3.94 -19.48
C THR A 47 0.15 -3.14 -20.05
N ILE A 48 -1.09 -3.43 -19.59
CA ILE A 48 -2.30 -2.71 -19.95
C ILE A 48 -2.46 -1.50 -19.02
N PRO A 49 -2.44 -0.25 -19.53
CA PRO A 49 -2.39 0.94 -18.68
C PRO A 49 -3.56 1.08 -17.69
N HIS A 50 -4.80 0.75 -18.08
CA HIS A 50 -5.95 0.88 -17.18
C HIS A 50 -6.07 -0.25 -16.15
N HIS A 51 -5.48 -1.42 -16.43
CA HIS A 51 -5.28 -2.47 -15.44
C HIS A 51 -4.29 -2.00 -14.37
N LEU A 52 -3.16 -1.42 -14.79
CA LEU A 52 -2.17 -0.86 -13.87
C LEU A 52 -2.78 0.25 -13.00
N LEU A 53 -3.65 1.09 -13.56
CA LEU A 53 -4.40 2.09 -12.80
C LEU A 53 -5.35 1.47 -11.77
N SER A 54 -6.07 0.40 -12.13
CA SER A 54 -6.97 -0.30 -11.22
C SER A 54 -6.23 -0.96 -10.06
N ILE A 55 -5.08 -1.58 -10.35
CA ILE A 55 -4.17 -2.12 -9.33
C ILE A 55 -3.66 -0.97 -8.44
N GLY A 56 -3.12 0.08 -9.03
CA GLY A 56 -2.59 1.24 -8.31
C GLY A 56 -3.63 1.93 -7.42
N TYR A 57 -4.89 2.04 -7.87
CA TYR A 57 -5.99 2.60 -7.08
C TYR A 57 -6.20 1.85 -5.75
N LEU A 58 -6.19 0.51 -5.79
CA LEU A 58 -6.38 -0.31 -4.59
C LEU A 58 -5.12 -0.33 -3.72
N ILE A 59 -3.95 -0.52 -4.33
CA ILE A 59 -2.69 -0.59 -3.60
C ILE A 59 -2.37 0.71 -2.89
N ARG A 60 -2.68 1.88 -3.47
CA ARG A 60 -2.51 3.17 -2.77
C ARG A 60 -3.35 3.26 -1.50
N GLN A 61 -4.59 2.78 -1.52
CA GLN A 61 -5.45 2.81 -0.34
C GLN A 61 -4.98 1.84 0.75
N ILE A 62 -4.58 0.64 0.35
CA ILE A 62 -3.99 -0.36 1.26
C ILE A 62 -2.69 0.18 1.86
N ALA A 63 -1.81 0.76 1.06
CA ALA A 63 -0.54 1.34 1.51
C ALA A 63 -0.73 2.54 2.45
N ALA A 64 -1.72 3.39 2.19
CA ALA A 64 -2.07 4.50 3.08
C ALA A 64 -2.55 3.98 4.45
N TYR A 65 -3.39 2.94 4.46
CA TYR A 65 -3.85 2.31 5.69
C TYR A 65 -2.71 1.61 6.44
N ASP A 66 -1.88 0.83 5.74
CA ASP A 66 -0.69 0.18 6.31
C ASP A 66 0.25 1.20 6.96
N SER A 67 0.58 2.27 6.24
CA SER A 67 1.43 3.35 6.76
C SER A 67 0.88 3.95 8.05
N SER A 68 -0.46 4.10 8.14
CA SER A 68 -1.10 4.61 9.36
C SER A 68 -0.93 3.67 10.56
N LEU A 69 -1.05 2.35 10.33
CA LEU A 69 -0.83 1.33 11.36
C LEU A 69 0.64 1.28 11.77
N ALA A 70 1.53 1.34 10.78
CA ALA A 70 2.96 1.30 10.99
C ALA A 70 3.43 2.49 11.85
N VAL A 71 2.97 3.70 11.52
CA VAL A 71 3.23 4.91 12.31
C VAL A 71 2.62 4.81 13.71
N GLY A 72 1.40 4.31 13.84
CA GLY A 72 0.74 4.11 15.14
C GLY A 72 1.52 3.16 16.04
N ALA A 73 1.91 2.00 15.51
CA ALA A 73 2.73 1.01 16.22
C ALA A 73 4.11 1.58 16.60
N TRP A 74 4.73 2.33 15.69
CA TRP A 74 5.98 3.02 15.96
C TRP A 74 5.81 4.05 17.08
N ASN A 75 4.75 4.84 17.12
CA ASN A 75 4.59 5.83 18.19
C ASN A 75 4.25 5.19 19.55
N ALA A 76 3.67 3.98 19.55
CA ALA A 76 3.33 3.24 20.76
C ALA A 76 4.48 2.42 21.37
N HIS A 77 5.57 2.16 20.63
CA HIS A 77 6.64 1.29 21.11
C HIS A 77 7.36 1.84 22.34
N ILE A 78 7.77 0.95 23.25
CA ILE A 78 8.52 1.34 24.46
C ILE A 78 10.01 1.46 24.11
N ILE A 79 10.57 2.62 24.39
CA ILE A 79 12.01 2.88 24.39
C ILE A 79 12.49 2.61 25.82
N SER A 80 13.39 1.63 25.97
CA SER A 80 13.90 1.22 27.28
C SER A 80 14.49 2.41 28.04
N GLY A 81 14.05 2.59 29.29
CA GLY A 81 14.44 3.72 30.14
C GLY A 81 13.81 5.07 29.77
N HIS A 82 13.02 5.17 28.69
CA HIS A 82 12.44 6.42 28.22
C HIS A 82 10.91 6.37 28.09
N GLY A 83 10.27 5.20 28.05
CA GLY A 83 8.81 5.10 27.82
C GLY A 83 8.46 5.14 26.33
N SER A 84 7.20 5.41 25.96
CA SER A 84 6.78 5.45 24.55
C SER A 84 6.73 6.89 24.01
N PRO A 85 6.99 7.11 22.70
CA PRO A 85 6.80 8.41 22.07
C PRO A 85 5.43 9.03 22.37
N SER A 86 4.34 8.26 22.27
CA SER A 86 2.99 8.72 22.60
C SER A 86 2.85 9.20 24.05
N SER A 87 3.54 8.57 25.00
CA SER A 87 3.51 9.01 26.41
C SER A 87 4.23 10.35 26.64
N HIS A 88 5.27 10.65 25.86
CA HIS A 88 5.96 11.95 25.91
C HIS A 88 5.13 13.08 25.33
N ILE A 89 4.42 12.80 24.23
CA ILE A 89 3.48 13.75 23.63
C ILE A 89 2.37 14.07 24.63
N ALA A 90 1.75 13.04 25.23
CA ALA A 90 0.67 13.22 26.21
C ALA A 90 1.11 13.98 27.48
N SER A 91 2.39 13.95 27.83
CA SER A 91 2.96 14.66 28.98
C SER A 91 3.53 16.05 28.65
N ASN A 92 3.30 16.58 27.44
CA ASN A 92 3.87 17.84 26.94
C ASN A 92 5.40 17.92 27.04
N ARG A 93 6.09 16.78 26.99
CA ARG A 93 7.56 16.68 26.96
C ARG A 93 8.12 16.60 25.56
N ALA A 94 7.25 16.59 24.54
CA ALA A 94 7.65 16.63 23.15
C ALA A 94 8.06 18.06 22.74
N VAL A 95 9.25 18.18 22.14
CA VAL A 95 9.72 19.42 21.53
C VAL A 95 9.41 19.34 20.03
N PRO A 96 8.77 20.36 19.43
CA PRO A 96 8.60 20.39 17.99
C PRO A 96 9.97 20.52 17.32
N ILE A 97 10.26 19.59 16.42
CA ILE A 97 11.46 19.62 15.58
C ILE A 97 10.97 19.81 14.15
N GLU A 98 11.59 20.73 13.41
CA GLU A 98 11.39 20.79 11.97
C GLU A 98 11.91 19.50 11.34
N THR A 99 10.98 18.67 10.85
CA THR A 99 11.30 17.45 10.14
C THR A 99 11.16 17.70 8.65
N PRO A 100 12.04 17.13 7.81
CA PRO A 100 11.93 17.28 6.37
C PRO A 100 10.62 16.64 5.89
N SER A 101 9.99 17.25 4.88
CA SER A 101 8.91 16.62 4.13
C SER A 101 9.40 15.31 3.47
N ALA A 102 8.48 14.44 3.06
CA ALA A 102 8.84 13.20 2.37
C ALA A 102 9.72 13.46 1.13
N THR A 103 9.39 14.49 0.36
CA THR A 103 10.18 14.93 -0.80
C THR A 103 11.58 15.43 -0.40
N GLN A 104 11.67 16.23 0.66
CA GLN A 104 12.95 16.72 1.17
C GLN A 104 13.82 15.56 1.68
N ALA A 105 13.24 14.62 2.42
CA ALA A 105 13.93 13.43 2.92
C ALA A 105 14.43 12.54 1.77
N ALA A 106 13.61 12.32 0.74
CA ALA A 106 14.01 11.58 -0.46
C ALA A 106 15.18 12.26 -1.20
N GLN A 107 15.12 13.59 -1.35
CA GLN A 107 16.20 14.36 -1.96
C GLN A 107 17.50 14.29 -1.14
N MET A 108 17.41 14.43 0.18
CA MET A 108 18.55 14.28 1.08
C MET A 108 19.20 12.89 0.93
N TYR A 109 18.39 11.84 0.82
CA TYR A 109 18.88 10.49 0.62
C TYR A 109 19.59 10.31 -0.74
N TRP A 110 19.03 10.86 -1.83
CA TRP A 110 19.69 10.87 -3.14
C TRP A 110 21.02 11.63 -3.12
N ASN A 111 21.06 12.80 -2.48
CA ASN A 111 22.26 13.63 -2.34
C ASN A 111 23.36 12.90 -1.55
N ALA A 112 22.99 12.04 -0.60
CA ALA A 112 23.91 11.18 0.14
C ALA A 112 24.41 9.95 -0.66
N GLY A 113 24.09 9.86 -1.95
CA GLY A 113 24.45 8.73 -2.82
C GLY A 113 23.44 7.58 -2.80
N GLY A 114 22.34 7.71 -2.05
CA GLY A 114 21.25 6.75 -2.05
C GLY A 114 20.52 6.70 -3.39
N ARG A 115 19.77 5.61 -3.61
CA ARG A 115 18.91 5.42 -4.78
C ARG A 115 17.57 4.85 -4.34
N LEU A 116 16.53 5.65 -4.50
CA LEU A 116 15.14 5.19 -4.44
C LEU A 116 14.70 4.78 -5.85
N THR A 117 13.81 3.81 -5.94
CA THR A 117 13.10 3.50 -7.19
C THR A 117 12.31 4.74 -7.60
N GLU A 118 12.45 5.16 -8.86
CA GLU A 118 11.72 6.32 -9.41
C GLU A 118 10.20 6.08 -9.41
N GLU A 119 9.44 7.18 -9.45
CA GLU A 119 7.99 7.13 -9.57
C GLU A 119 7.62 6.39 -10.85
N HIS A 120 6.96 5.24 -10.69
CA HIS A 120 6.47 4.46 -11.80
C HIS A 120 5.13 5.04 -12.27
N ASP A 121 4.91 5.06 -13.59
CA ASP A 121 3.60 5.41 -14.16
C ASP A 121 2.52 4.55 -13.50
N VAL A 122 1.49 5.22 -13.00
CA VAL A 122 0.34 4.61 -12.32
C VAL A 122 -0.75 4.18 -13.30
N GLY A 123 -0.47 4.23 -14.60
CA GLY A 123 -1.38 3.82 -15.65
C GLY A 123 -2.33 4.94 -16.10
N VAL A 124 -3.18 4.62 -17.07
CA VAL A 124 -4.09 5.58 -17.73
C VAL A 124 -5.53 5.26 -17.34
N ASP A 125 -6.31 6.29 -17.00
CA ASP A 125 -7.72 6.14 -16.67
C ASP A 125 -8.57 6.17 -17.96
N LEU A 126 -9.29 5.09 -18.26
CA LEU A 126 -10.22 5.04 -19.40
C LEU A 126 -11.30 6.13 -19.35
N LEU A 127 -11.62 6.61 -18.15
CA LEU A 127 -12.64 7.62 -17.92
C LEU A 127 -12.02 9.02 -17.73
N GLN A 128 -10.74 9.19 -18.12
CA GLN A 128 -10.05 10.47 -18.11
C GLN A 128 -10.82 11.46 -18.98
N GLY A 129 -11.34 12.52 -18.36
CA GLY A 129 -12.19 13.52 -19.01
C GLY A 129 -13.69 13.37 -18.70
N ALA A 130 -14.15 12.20 -18.26
CA ALA A 130 -15.54 11.94 -17.91
C ALA A 130 -15.71 11.79 -16.38
N ARG A 131 -15.59 12.91 -15.64
CA ARG A 131 -15.64 12.92 -14.16
C ARG A 131 -16.90 12.25 -13.57
N HIS A 132 -18.04 12.38 -14.25
CA HIS A 132 -19.29 11.76 -13.83
C HIS A 132 -19.22 10.22 -13.90
N LEU A 133 -18.58 9.66 -14.94
CA LEU A 133 -18.35 8.22 -15.05
C LEU A 133 -17.32 7.73 -14.05
N ALA A 134 -16.26 8.51 -13.79
CA ALA A 134 -15.29 8.16 -12.76
C ALA A 134 -15.93 8.08 -11.36
N ARG A 135 -16.87 9.00 -11.06
CA ARG A 135 -17.69 8.95 -9.85
C ARG A 135 -18.60 7.72 -9.84
N GLN A 136 -19.29 7.46 -10.95
CA GLN A 136 -20.15 6.29 -11.09
C GLN A 136 -19.36 4.97 -10.92
N ARG A 137 -18.11 4.90 -11.42
CA ARG A 137 -17.21 3.77 -11.19
C ARG A 137 -16.99 3.55 -9.69
N HIS A 138 -16.65 4.61 -8.97
CA HIS A 138 -16.40 4.53 -7.54
C HIS A 138 -17.63 4.03 -6.78
N GLU A 139 -18.80 4.62 -7.05
CA GLU A 139 -20.06 4.23 -6.41
C GLU A 139 -20.41 2.76 -6.73
N ASN A 140 -20.39 2.38 -8.01
CA ASN A 140 -20.67 1.01 -8.45
C ASN A 140 -19.71 -0.01 -7.83
N PHE A 141 -18.42 0.34 -7.74
CA PHE A 141 -17.39 -0.52 -7.16
C PHE A 141 -17.70 -0.82 -5.70
N TRP A 142 -17.91 0.22 -4.88
CA TRP A 142 -18.17 0.05 -3.45
C TRP A 142 -19.48 -0.68 -3.19
N THR A 143 -20.56 -0.33 -3.90
CA THR A 143 -21.85 -1.02 -3.76
C THR A 143 -21.73 -2.51 -4.06
N GLN A 144 -21.05 -2.88 -5.16
CA GLN A 144 -20.89 -4.28 -5.52
C GLN A 144 -19.93 -5.03 -4.59
N MET A 145 -18.84 -4.41 -4.14
CA MET A 145 -17.94 -5.05 -3.18
C MET A 145 -18.60 -5.30 -1.83
N ILE A 146 -19.41 -4.36 -1.33
CA ILE A 146 -20.21 -4.56 -0.11
C ILE A 146 -21.25 -5.66 -0.31
N HIS A 147 -21.82 -5.78 -1.50
CA HIS A 147 -22.73 -6.89 -1.80
C HIS A 147 -22.02 -8.26 -1.76
N TYR A 148 -20.80 -8.37 -2.30
CA TYR A 148 -20.01 -9.60 -2.23
C TYR A 148 -19.43 -9.89 -0.85
N PHE A 149 -19.06 -8.84 -0.10
CA PHE A 149 -18.42 -8.91 1.19
C PHE A 149 -19.07 -7.85 2.11
N PRO A 150 -20.05 -8.21 2.95
CA PRO A 150 -20.81 -7.24 3.74
C PRO A 150 -19.99 -6.28 4.61
N ASP A 151 -18.84 -6.74 5.11
CA ASP A 151 -17.91 -5.94 5.93
C ASP A 151 -16.84 -5.19 5.11
N PHE A 152 -17.03 -5.07 3.80
CA PHE A 152 -16.00 -4.54 2.90
C PHE A 152 -15.64 -3.09 3.23
N ASN A 153 -14.41 -2.90 3.64
CA ASN A 153 -13.73 -1.62 3.79
C ASN A 153 -12.21 -1.84 3.61
N ILE A 154 -11.43 -0.76 3.60
CA ILE A 154 -9.97 -0.87 3.44
C ILE A 154 -9.31 -1.70 4.56
N PRO A 155 -9.65 -1.53 5.86
CA PRO A 155 -9.19 -2.43 6.92
C PRO A 155 -9.46 -3.91 6.68
N TYR A 156 -10.68 -4.26 6.24
CA TYR A 156 -11.08 -5.62 5.90
C TYR A 156 -10.22 -6.18 4.76
N LEU A 157 -10.08 -5.40 3.68
CA LEU A 157 -9.29 -5.77 2.51
C LEU A 157 -7.82 -6.00 2.87
N PHE A 158 -7.23 -5.09 3.66
CA PHE A 158 -5.88 -5.21 4.19
C PHE A 158 -5.74 -6.49 5.02
N SER A 159 -6.61 -6.68 6.02
CA SER A 159 -6.56 -7.81 6.95
C SER A 159 -6.66 -9.14 6.21
N CYS A 160 -7.59 -9.27 5.27
CA CYS A 160 -7.73 -10.47 4.46
C CYS A 160 -6.45 -10.75 3.65
N THR A 161 -5.92 -9.73 2.98
CA THR A 161 -4.74 -9.87 2.11
C THR A 161 -3.50 -10.30 2.89
N VAL A 162 -3.19 -9.64 4.00
CA VAL A 162 -1.99 -9.97 4.81
C VAL A 162 -2.12 -11.33 5.51
N ASN A 163 -3.35 -11.79 5.75
CA ASN A 163 -3.65 -13.14 6.24
C ASN A 163 -3.89 -14.17 5.12
N HIS A 164 -3.40 -13.87 3.91
CA HIS A 164 -3.37 -14.80 2.78
C HIS A 164 -4.75 -15.21 2.24
N ASN A 165 -5.81 -14.50 2.64
CA ASN A 165 -7.11 -14.55 1.99
C ASN A 165 -7.14 -13.51 0.86
N TYR A 166 -6.70 -13.93 -0.33
CA TYR A 166 -6.53 -13.05 -1.48
C TYR A 166 -7.83 -12.73 -2.23
N LEU A 167 -8.90 -13.51 -2.02
CA LEU A 167 -10.14 -13.41 -2.79
C LEU A 167 -10.74 -11.98 -2.80
N PRO A 168 -10.82 -11.24 -1.68
CA PRO A 168 -11.35 -9.88 -1.71
C PRO A 168 -10.51 -8.91 -2.55
N LEU A 169 -9.18 -9.00 -2.49
CA LEU A 169 -8.28 -8.14 -3.27
C LEU A 169 -8.32 -8.49 -4.76
N GLN A 170 -8.28 -9.78 -5.09
CA GLN A 170 -8.40 -10.24 -6.47
C GLN A 170 -9.72 -9.76 -7.09
N ARG A 171 -10.84 -9.98 -6.39
CA ARG A 171 -12.15 -9.53 -6.86
C ARG A 171 -12.24 -8.02 -6.96
N SER A 172 -11.62 -7.28 -6.04
CA SER A 172 -11.56 -5.81 -6.11
C SER A 172 -10.86 -5.33 -7.39
N VAL A 173 -9.70 -5.89 -7.72
CA VAL A 173 -8.94 -5.51 -8.93
C VAL A 173 -9.77 -5.78 -10.18
N LEU A 174 -10.30 -6.99 -10.31
CA LEU A 174 -11.06 -7.42 -11.48
C LEU A 174 -12.36 -6.63 -11.64
N LEU A 175 -13.05 -6.36 -10.54
CA LEU A 175 -14.28 -5.57 -10.59
C LEU A 175 -14.02 -4.12 -10.96
N HIS A 176 -12.93 -3.52 -10.46
CA HIS A 176 -12.56 -2.16 -10.82
C HIS A 176 -12.21 -2.04 -12.31
N ILE A 177 -11.48 -3.02 -12.85
CA ILE A 177 -11.20 -3.15 -14.30
C ILE A 177 -12.53 -3.25 -15.06
N TYR A 178 -13.36 -4.24 -14.72
CA TYR A 178 -14.63 -4.51 -15.41
C TYR A 178 -15.55 -3.30 -15.45
N ILE A 179 -15.76 -2.62 -14.31
CA ILE A 179 -16.61 -1.42 -14.27
C ILE A 179 -16.03 -0.29 -15.13
N SER A 180 -14.71 -0.10 -15.11
CA SER A 180 -14.05 0.92 -15.92
C SER A 180 -14.28 0.69 -17.42
N GLU A 181 -14.10 -0.56 -17.87
CA GLU A 181 -14.30 -0.95 -19.26
C GLU A 181 -15.77 -0.84 -19.69
N GLN A 182 -16.70 -1.29 -18.84
CA GLN A 182 -18.14 -1.19 -19.09
C GLN A 182 -18.60 0.26 -19.24
N LEU A 183 -18.13 1.16 -18.37
CA LEU A 183 -18.50 2.57 -18.44
C LEU A 183 -17.85 3.26 -19.65
N CYS A 184 -16.59 2.95 -19.96
CA CYS A 184 -15.91 3.47 -21.14
C CYS A 184 -16.65 3.05 -22.43
N ASN A 185 -17.00 1.78 -22.55
CA ASN A 185 -17.73 1.27 -23.71
C ASN A 185 -19.11 1.93 -23.87
N ARG A 186 -19.82 2.21 -22.78
CA ARG A 186 -21.09 2.95 -22.84
C ARG A 186 -20.91 4.40 -23.29
N PHE A 187 -19.81 5.02 -22.90
CA PHE A 187 -19.50 6.40 -23.26
C PHE A 187 -19.11 6.54 -24.73
N VAL A 188 -18.24 5.65 -25.23
CA VAL A 188 -17.79 5.64 -26.62
C VAL A 188 -18.92 5.31 -27.60
N ASN A 189 -19.86 4.46 -27.18
CA ASN A 189 -20.99 4.02 -28.02
C ASN A 189 -22.30 4.78 -27.73
N ALA A 190 -22.26 5.89 -26.99
CA ALA A 190 -23.43 6.74 -26.80
C ALA A 190 -23.74 7.48 -28.13
N PRO A 191 -24.98 7.40 -28.65
CA PRO A 191 -25.36 8.05 -29.90
C PRO A 191 -25.34 9.58 -29.83
#